data_AF-A0A9D1HGK1-F1
#
_entry.id   AF-A0A9D1HGK1-F1
#
_cell.length_a   1.000
_cell.length_b   1.000
_cell.length_c   1.000
_cell.angle_alpha   90.00
_cell.angle_beta   90.00
_cell.angle_gamma   90.00
#
_symmetry.space_group_name_H-M   'P 1'
#
loop_
_entity.id
_entity.type
_entity.pdbx_description
1 polymer ?
#
loop_
_entity_poly.entity_id
_entity_poly.type
_entity_poly.pdbx_seq_one_letter_code
_entity_poly.pdbx_strand_id
1 'polypeptide(L)'
;MAKKFYRSDLEKGYYIEYREVSNGYGGMHRVNMMLYKDDGVFVKEITDTEGSFMDFPGTEEGEWQDKLVGELISQVRFRSYIKRISDNTFLFAWQVQPDGRYWSDEQGFGMEDDEEIWLYAPMNQRGDFEGPFSEKVFEQREG
;
A
#
# COMPACT_ATOMS: atom_id res chain seq x y z
N MET A 1 -23.19 0.52 -14.26
CA MET A 1 -23.02 0.75 -12.80
C MET A 1 -21.96 1.82 -12.62
N ALA A 2 -22.19 2.84 -11.78
CA ALA A 2 -21.13 3.77 -11.41
C ALA A 2 -20.04 3.02 -10.66
N LYS A 3 -18.76 3.21 -11.02
CA LYS A 3 -17.63 2.65 -10.26
C LYS A 3 -17.61 3.32 -8.89
N LYS A 4 -17.74 2.56 -7.81
CA LYS A 4 -17.77 3.08 -6.43
C LYS A 4 -16.34 3.47 -6.03
N PHE A 5 -16.14 4.73 -5.67
CA PHE A 5 -14.93 5.22 -5.04
C PHE A 5 -15.11 5.30 -3.52
N TYR A 6 -14.02 5.08 -2.81
CA TYR A 6 -13.87 5.22 -1.38
C TYR A 6 -12.94 6.39 -1.09
N ARG A 7 -13.09 6.99 0.09
CA ARG A 7 -12.26 8.09 0.57
C ARG A 7 -11.60 7.70 1.90
N SER A 8 -10.34 8.07 2.06
CA SER A 8 -9.64 8.03 3.35
C SER A 8 -9.00 9.38 3.63
N ASP A 9 -9.42 10.02 4.71
CA ASP A 9 -8.86 11.30 5.16
C ASP A 9 -7.45 11.09 5.73
N LEU A 10 -6.51 11.95 5.32
CA LEU A 10 -5.11 11.93 5.76
C LEU A 10 -4.79 13.04 6.78
N GLU A 11 -5.82 13.71 7.28
CA GLU A 11 -5.73 14.93 8.12
C GLU A 11 -5.11 16.14 7.41
N LYS A 12 -5.11 17.30 8.09
CA LYS A 12 -4.46 18.56 7.67
C LYS A 12 -4.67 18.95 6.20
N GLY A 13 -5.87 18.75 5.66
CA GLY A 13 -6.19 19.27 4.33
C GLY A 13 -6.01 18.27 3.20
N TYR A 14 -5.84 16.97 3.46
CA TYR A 14 -5.61 15.96 2.40
C TYR A 14 -6.48 14.72 2.59
N TYR A 15 -6.84 14.09 1.46
CA TYR A 15 -7.48 12.77 1.43
C TYR A 15 -7.07 12.00 0.18
N ILE A 16 -7.25 10.67 0.23
CA ILE A 16 -7.07 9.78 -0.93
C ILE A 16 -8.44 9.26 -1.34
N GLU A 17 -8.72 9.31 -2.64
CA GLU A 17 -9.77 8.50 -3.25
C GLU A 17 -9.20 7.25 -3.88
N TYR A 18 -9.93 6.15 -3.84
CA TYR A 18 -9.51 4.88 -4.41
C TYR A 18 -10.70 3.98 -4.72
N ARG A 19 -10.44 2.92 -5.46
CA ARG A 19 -11.36 1.80 -5.61
C ARG A 19 -10.84 0.61 -4.81
N GLU A 20 -11.77 -0.19 -4.31
CA GLU A 20 -11.46 -1.54 -3.82
C GLU A 20 -11.94 -2.56 -4.84
N VAL A 21 -11.05 -3.48 -5.20
CA VAL A 21 -11.35 -4.60 -6.09
C VAL A 21 -10.87 -5.90 -5.46
N SER A 22 -11.46 -7.03 -5.86
CA SER A 22 -11.01 -8.33 -5.38
C SER A 22 -9.59 -8.62 -5.87
N ASN A 23 -8.74 -9.14 -4.99
CA ASN A 23 -7.38 -9.55 -5.34
C ASN A 23 -7.30 -10.95 -5.98
N GLY A 24 -8.43 -11.66 -6.11
CA GLY A 24 -8.46 -13.04 -6.61
C GLY A 24 -8.05 -14.12 -5.58
N TYR A 25 -7.64 -13.71 -4.37
CA TYR A 25 -7.18 -14.56 -3.27
C TYR A 25 -8.11 -14.45 -2.05
N GLY A 26 -9.42 -14.27 -2.27
CA GLY A 26 -10.39 -14.12 -1.16
C GLY A 26 -10.35 -12.79 -0.40
N GLY A 27 -9.49 -11.84 -0.83
CA GLY A 27 -9.38 -10.51 -0.25
C GLY A 27 -9.71 -9.37 -1.22
N MET A 28 -9.52 -8.14 -0.73
CA MET A 28 -9.67 -6.89 -1.49
C MET A 28 -8.37 -6.10 -1.44
N HIS A 29 -8.10 -5.32 -2.48
CA HIS A 29 -6.96 -4.39 -2.53
C HIS A 29 -7.37 -3.05 -3.15
N ARG A 30 -6.56 -2.03 -2.88
CA ARG A 30 -6.80 -0.66 -3.34
C ARG A 30 -6.16 -0.43 -4.70
N VAL A 31 -6.92 0.12 -5.63
CA VAL A 31 -6.46 0.52 -6.98
C VAL A 31 -6.92 1.94 -7.27
N ASN A 32 -6.30 2.57 -8.26
CA ASN A 32 -6.58 3.94 -8.69
C ASN A 32 -6.56 4.93 -7.52
N MET A 33 -5.49 4.88 -6.71
CA MET A 33 -5.32 5.77 -5.57
C MET A 33 -4.95 7.16 -6.07
N MET A 34 -5.76 8.14 -5.73
CA MET A 34 -5.61 9.53 -6.16
C MET A 34 -5.57 10.43 -4.92
N LEU A 35 -4.54 11.26 -4.82
CA LEU A 35 -4.35 12.23 -3.74
C LEU A 35 -5.04 13.54 -4.08
N TYR A 36 -5.79 14.07 -3.12
CA TYR A 36 -6.48 15.34 -3.19
C TYR A 36 -6.19 16.19 -1.97
N LYS A 37 -6.35 17.50 -2.14
CA LYS A 37 -6.57 18.43 -1.04
C LYS A 37 -8.05 18.44 -0.64
N ASP A 38 -8.36 18.81 0.61
CA ASP A 38 -9.73 18.84 1.16
C ASP A 38 -10.69 19.77 0.40
N ASP A 39 -10.16 20.77 -0.30
CA ASP A 39 -10.93 21.64 -1.21
C ASP A 39 -11.28 20.98 -2.55
N GLY A 40 -10.89 19.72 -2.76
CA GLY A 40 -11.15 18.95 -3.97
C GLY A 40 -10.08 19.09 -5.06
N VAL A 41 -9.00 19.84 -4.82
CA VAL A 41 -7.92 19.97 -5.80
C VAL A 41 -7.17 18.64 -5.91
N PHE A 42 -7.17 18.06 -7.11
CA PHE A 42 -6.35 16.90 -7.45
C PHE A 42 -4.87 17.25 -7.33
N VAL A 43 -4.12 16.38 -6.66
CA VAL A 43 -2.67 16.51 -6.47
C VAL A 43 -1.94 15.53 -7.38
N LYS A 44 -2.20 14.23 -7.24
CA LYS A 44 -1.43 13.19 -7.93
C LYS A 44 -2.15 11.84 -7.97
N GLU A 45 -1.94 11.08 -9.04
CA GLU A 45 -2.27 9.66 -9.10
C GLU A 45 -1.11 8.83 -8.54
N ILE A 46 -1.39 8.03 -7.52
CA ILE A 46 -0.40 7.19 -6.82
C ILE A 46 -0.32 5.81 -7.46
N THR A 47 -1.46 5.24 -7.82
CA THR A 47 -1.54 3.98 -8.57
C THR A 47 -2.54 4.05 -9.70
N ASP A 48 -2.28 3.26 -10.75
CA ASP A 48 -3.19 3.08 -11.89
C ASP A 48 -4.45 2.27 -11.53
N THR A 49 -5.29 1.96 -12.52
CA THR A 49 -6.55 1.21 -12.32
C THR A 49 -6.38 -0.24 -11.89
N GLU A 50 -5.18 -0.80 -12.02
CA GLU A 50 -4.82 -2.16 -11.62
C GLU A 50 -4.03 -2.15 -10.29
N GLY A 51 -3.65 -0.98 -9.77
CA GLY A 51 -2.88 -0.83 -8.54
C GLY A 51 -1.36 -0.73 -8.74
N SER A 52 -0.88 -0.63 -9.99
CA SER A 52 0.55 -0.43 -10.27
C SER A 52 0.96 0.96 -9.81
N PHE A 53 2.12 1.09 -9.16
CA PHE A 53 2.62 2.41 -8.75
C PHE A 53 2.98 3.26 -9.97
N MET A 54 2.51 4.51 -10.00
CA MET A 54 2.84 5.45 -11.10
C MET A 54 4.31 5.85 -11.07
N ASP A 55 4.84 6.13 -9.87
CA ASP A 55 6.23 6.51 -9.63
C ASP A 55 6.84 5.60 -8.57
N PHE A 56 7.10 4.33 -8.93
CA PHE A 56 7.68 3.36 -8.00
C PHE A 56 9.12 3.74 -7.59
N PRO A 57 9.41 3.99 -6.30
CA PRO A 57 10.73 4.45 -5.85
C PRO A 57 11.75 3.32 -5.70
N GLY A 58 11.38 2.06 -6.00
CA GLY A 58 12.18 0.89 -5.68
C GLY A 58 12.05 0.44 -4.23
N THR A 59 12.90 -0.49 -3.84
CA THR A 59 12.98 -1.04 -2.47
C THR A 59 14.40 -0.96 -1.93
N GLU A 60 14.55 -0.82 -0.61
CA GLU A 60 15.81 -1.12 0.07
C GLU A 60 15.97 -2.63 0.24
N GLU A 61 17.21 -3.10 0.23
CA GLU A 61 17.52 -4.48 0.66
C GLU A 61 17.25 -4.66 2.16
N GLY A 62 16.77 -5.84 2.54
CA GLY A 62 16.35 -6.24 3.88
C GLY A 62 15.99 -7.73 3.95
N GLU A 63 15.62 -8.21 5.12
CA GLU A 63 15.34 -9.65 5.35
C GLU A 63 14.04 -10.10 4.65
N TRP A 64 13.15 -9.16 4.34
CA TRP A 64 11.89 -9.40 3.66
C TRP A 64 12.04 -10.07 2.28
N GLN A 65 13.16 -9.88 1.58
CA GLN A 65 13.38 -10.49 0.25
C GLN A 65 13.49 -12.01 0.33
N ASP A 66 14.11 -12.54 1.39
CA ASP A 66 14.28 -13.98 1.58
C ASP A 66 12.96 -14.69 1.88
N LYS A 67 11.95 -13.91 2.27
CA LYS A 67 10.60 -14.38 2.62
C LYS A 67 9.63 -14.31 1.44
N LEU A 68 10.02 -13.68 0.33
CA LEU A 68 9.17 -13.56 -0.84
C LEU A 68 8.99 -14.90 -1.56
N VAL A 69 7.73 -15.23 -1.84
CA VAL A 69 7.38 -16.33 -2.75
C VAL A 69 7.26 -15.77 -4.16
N GLY A 70 8.41 -15.58 -4.81
CA GLY A 70 8.54 -15.10 -6.19
C GLY A 70 9.09 -13.69 -6.33
N GLU A 71 8.97 -13.12 -7.53
CA GLU A 71 9.46 -11.77 -7.81
C GLU A 71 8.55 -10.72 -7.17
N LEU A 72 9.15 -9.65 -6.65
CA LEU A 72 8.39 -8.47 -6.23
C LEU A 72 7.75 -7.82 -7.45
N ILE A 73 6.43 -7.65 -7.41
CA ILE A 73 5.68 -6.89 -8.40
C ILE A 73 5.40 -5.52 -7.80
N SER A 74 5.78 -4.43 -8.49
CA SER A 74 5.52 -3.04 -8.05
C SER A 74 4.06 -2.63 -8.20
N GLN A 75 3.18 -3.36 -7.52
CA GLN A 75 1.73 -3.25 -7.58
C GLN A 75 1.11 -3.54 -6.22
N VAL A 76 0.12 -2.73 -5.84
CA VAL A 76 -0.71 -3.01 -4.68
C VAL A 76 -1.68 -4.13 -5.03
N ARG A 77 -1.33 -5.37 -4.69
CA ARG A 77 -2.18 -6.57 -4.88
C ARG A 77 -2.85 -7.04 -3.58
N PHE A 78 -2.40 -6.53 -2.44
CA PHE A 78 -2.89 -6.86 -1.11
C PHE A 78 -3.22 -5.59 -0.32
N ARG A 79 -3.25 -5.66 1.01
CA ARG A 79 -3.64 -4.51 1.83
C ARG A 79 -2.63 -3.37 1.66
N SER A 80 -3.16 -2.16 1.65
CA SER A 80 -2.36 -0.95 1.74
C SER A 80 -3.10 0.12 2.53
N TYR A 81 -2.34 1.01 3.15
CA TYR A 81 -2.89 2.19 3.78
C TYR A 81 -1.89 3.34 3.71
N ILE A 82 -2.43 4.55 3.70
CA ILE A 82 -1.66 5.78 3.79
C ILE A 82 -2.06 6.43 5.12
N LYS A 83 -1.08 6.77 5.94
CA LYS A 83 -1.30 7.48 7.21
C LYS A 83 -0.36 8.65 7.32
N ARG A 84 -0.75 9.69 8.06
CA ARG A 84 0.14 10.81 8.34
C ARG A 84 1.13 10.45 9.45
N ILE A 85 2.40 10.83 9.28
CA ILE A 85 3.46 10.61 10.28
C ILE A 85 4.17 11.89 10.73
N SER A 86 4.02 12.99 9.97
CA SER A 86 4.48 14.33 10.35
C SER A 86 3.62 15.40 9.66
N ASP A 87 3.93 16.68 9.89
CA ASP A 87 3.26 17.81 9.22
C ASP A 87 3.29 17.73 7.69
N ASN A 88 4.39 17.27 7.12
CA ASN A 88 4.60 17.30 5.68
C ASN A 88 4.79 15.91 5.04
N THR A 89 4.71 14.85 5.86
CA THR A 89 5.00 13.48 5.42
C THR A 89 3.86 12.53 5.77
N PHE A 90 3.40 11.82 4.75
CA PHE A 90 2.58 10.62 4.85
C PHE A 90 3.47 9.39 4.77
N LEU A 91 3.00 8.28 5.33
CA LEU A 91 3.62 6.97 5.20
C LEU A 91 2.69 6.10 4.37
N PHE A 92 3.20 5.57 3.27
CA PHE A 92 2.54 4.51 2.53
C PHE A 92 2.99 3.17 3.10
N ALA A 93 2.04 2.37 3.60
CA ALA A 93 2.25 0.99 3.99
C ALA A 93 1.71 0.07 2.91
N TRP A 94 2.55 -0.85 2.44
CA TRP A 94 2.27 -1.76 1.34
C TRP A 94 2.55 -3.20 1.77
N GLN A 95 1.50 -4.01 1.81
CA GLN A 95 1.65 -5.46 1.97
C GLN A 95 2.04 -6.06 0.62
N VAL A 96 3.24 -6.63 0.53
CA VAL A 96 3.79 -7.21 -0.71
C VAL A 96 3.41 -8.68 -0.89
N GLN A 97 3.16 -9.36 0.22
CA GLN A 97 2.72 -10.74 0.25
C GLN A 97 1.72 -10.89 1.42
N PRO A 98 0.55 -11.48 1.19
CA PRO A 98 -0.36 -11.86 2.26
C PRO A 98 0.17 -13.15 2.89
N ASP A 99 -0.34 -13.48 4.08
CA ASP A 99 -0.33 -14.84 4.60
C ASP A 99 -0.47 -15.85 3.45
N GLY A 100 0.58 -16.62 3.19
CA GLY A 100 0.54 -17.62 2.13
C GLY A 100 -0.71 -18.49 2.28
N ARG A 101 -1.32 -18.84 1.16
CA ARG A 101 -2.41 -19.82 1.04
C ARG A 101 -3.81 -19.36 1.49
N TYR A 102 -4.42 -18.50 0.68
CA TYR A 102 -5.83 -18.76 0.35
C TYR A 102 -5.91 -20.01 -0.54
N TRP A 103 -6.01 -21.17 0.13
CA TRP A 103 -6.42 -22.50 -0.35
C TRP A 103 -5.36 -23.51 -0.84
N SER A 104 -5.44 -24.67 -0.18
CA SER A 104 -5.15 -26.05 -0.61
C SER A 104 -3.76 -26.64 -0.42
N ASP A 105 -3.57 -27.34 0.70
CA ASP A 105 -3.41 -28.78 0.57
C ASP A 105 -4.80 -29.46 0.53
N GLU A 106 -4.91 -30.64 -0.07
CA GLU A 106 -6.16 -31.42 -0.11
C GLU A 106 -6.61 -31.96 1.27
N GLN A 107 -6.00 -31.53 2.39
CA GLN A 107 -6.16 -32.18 3.71
C GLN A 107 -6.47 -31.21 4.87
N GLY A 108 -6.49 -29.89 4.66
CA GLY A 108 -7.23 -28.97 5.52
C GLY A 108 -6.74 -28.85 6.96
N PHE A 109 -5.43 -28.81 7.21
CA PHE A 109 -4.88 -28.40 8.51
C PHE A 109 -3.73 -27.40 8.34
N GLY A 110 -4.08 -26.11 8.39
CA GLY A 110 -3.12 -25.00 8.48
C GLY A 110 -2.45 -24.99 9.85
N MET A 111 -1.12 -25.09 9.86
CA MET A 111 -0.29 -25.12 11.07
C MET A 111 1.00 -24.30 10.93
N GLU A 112 1.09 -23.36 9.99
CA GLU A 112 2.19 -22.39 9.94
C GLU A 112 1.62 -20.97 9.82
N ASP A 113 2.02 -20.13 10.76
CA ASP A 113 1.70 -18.69 10.85
C ASP A 113 2.51 -18.01 9.73
N ASP A 114 1.91 -17.81 8.56
CA ASP A 114 2.62 -17.22 7.43
C ASP A 114 2.85 -15.72 7.68
N GLU A 115 4.11 -15.29 7.53
CA GLU A 115 4.55 -13.95 7.89
C GLU A 115 4.01 -12.88 6.92
N GLU A 116 3.24 -11.91 7.43
CA GLU A 116 2.81 -10.76 6.64
C GLU A 116 3.99 -9.82 6.37
N ILE A 117 4.38 -9.69 5.09
CA ILE A 117 5.47 -8.79 4.70
C ILE A 117 4.91 -7.40 4.38
N TRP A 118 5.32 -6.42 5.18
CA TRP A 118 4.97 -5.02 5.01
C TRP A 118 6.18 -4.18 4.66
N LEU A 119 6.06 -3.39 3.60
CA LEU A 119 7.03 -2.36 3.24
C LEU A 119 6.44 -0.97 3.39
N TYR A 120 7.29 -0.02 3.73
CA TYR A 120 6.92 1.36 4.04
C TYR A 120 7.77 2.34 3.25
N ALA A 121 7.13 3.37 2.70
CA ALA A 121 7.81 4.50 2.06
C ALA A 121 7.20 5.83 2.51
N PRO A 122 8.01 6.82 2.91
CA PRO A 122 7.53 8.17 3.16
C PRO A 122 7.11 8.84 1.83
N MET A 123 6.03 9.61 1.89
CA MET A 123 5.46 10.33 0.77
C MET A 123 5.15 11.76 1.21
N ASN A 124 5.63 12.75 0.46
CA ASN A 124 5.36 14.16 0.78
C ASN A 124 3.93 14.58 0.38
N GLN A 125 3.56 15.81 0.72
CA GLN A 125 2.26 16.40 0.39
C GLN A 125 1.95 16.55 -1.12
N ARG A 126 2.94 16.39 -2.01
CA ARG A 126 2.73 16.34 -3.46
C ARG A 126 2.44 14.92 -3.96
N GLY A 127 2.47 13.92 -3.09
CA GLY A 127 2.33 12.53 -3.46
C GLY A 127 3.62 11.90 -4.02
N ASP A 128 4.77 12.57 -3.87
CA ASP A 128 6.05 11.99 -4.28
C ASP A 128 6.63 11.17 -3.13
N PHE A 129 7.09 9.95 -3.44
CA PHE A 129 7.86 9.16 -2.50
C PHE A 129 9.22 9.81 -2.23
N GLU A 130 9.57 9.97 -0.96
CA GLU A 130 10.82 10.61 -0.53
C GLU A 130 11.97 9.59 -0.36
N GLY A 131 11.67 8.30 -0.54
CA GLY A 131 12.63 7.21 -0.50
C GLY A 131 12.02 5.89 -0.96
N PRO A 132 12.86 4.86 -1.17
CA PRO A 132 12.41 3.51 -1.50
C PRO A 132 11.57 2.89 -0.39
N PHE A 133 10.79 1.87 -0.75
CA PHE A 133 10.07 1.03 0.20
C PHE A 133 11.05 0.16 1.03
N SER A 134 10.84 0.06 2.34
CA SER A 134 11.65 -0.77 3.23
C SER A 134 10.82 -1.38 4.36
N GLU A 135 11.32 -2.43 5.01
CA GLU A 135 10.68 -3.05 6.19
C GLU A 135 10.75 -2.16 7.46
N LYS A 136 11.50 -1.06 7.41
CA LYS A 136 11.66 -0.15 8.53
C LYS A 136 10.37 0.63 8.74
N VAL A 137 9.74 0.43 9.89
CA VAL A 137 8.61 1.26 10.31
C VAL A 137 9.13 2.65 10.65
N PHE A 138 8.67 3.66 9.91
CA PHE A 138 8.92 5.06 10.24
C PHE A 138 8.02 5.46 11.41
N GLU A 139 8.58 5.51 12.61
CA GLU A 139 7.89 6.06 13.77
C GLU A 139 7.75 7.58 13.64
N GLN A 140 6.67 8.12 14.21
CA GLN A 140 6.45 9.57 14.29
C GLN A 140 7.67 10.20 14.98
N ARG A 141 8.46 10.97 14.23
CA ARG A 141 9.42 11.87 14.85
C ARG A 141 8.63 13.08 15.34
N GLU A 142 8.30 13.09 16.63
CA GLU A 142 7.87 14.33 17.29
C GLU A 142 9.00 15.36 17.12
N GLY A 143 8.69 16.45 16.44
CA GLY A 143 9.54 17.64 16.33
C GLY A 143 9.06 18.72 17.28
#